data_AF-A0A4R6L6R3-F1
#
_entry.id   AF-A0A4R6L6R3-F1
#
_cell.length_a   1.000
_cell.length_b   1.000
_cell.length_c   1.000
_cell.angle_alpha   90.00
_cell.angle_beta   90.00
_cell.angle_gamma   90.00
#
_symmetry.space_group_name_H-M   'P 1'
#
loop_
_entity.id
_entity.type
_entity.pdbx_description
1 polymer ?
#
loop_
_entity_poly.entity_id
_entity_poly.type
_entity_poly.pdbx_seq_one_letter_code
_entity_poly.pdbx_strand_id
1 'polypeptide(L)'
;MISIREIDPADLALFDEWYDAFRAGAVAGREAALVTGREALGYSLRNPGPLKQRIAVGAFEDDRVLGGMLFEYRLTDNLDTVEVEVDVPPAHRRRGIGTALWQWATTRSAQLGRTIVQIELGVPSSPWPGAAFAERLGFQVEHVEEHLVVPLPYDDLRLEELRSAAGRLDGYRLTSWAGLCPPEHQQAYADLHTAMDLDVPTGGMTREVVPWTVEKLEASEARIDRNYLALVTMAHTLADEPAGYTLIYLPRADAENAQQDDTLVLREHRGHNLGTFLKLANLEQLAKHRTTQRFLHTWTALTNAPMRKVNTRFGFRAVEEHRELELRLPSLRPAARGVILDPDDRILLVRFEFADGPLWATPGGGLEAGETVVEGLRRELVEEVGLRAFADPQHLWHQEVVADGHATGYDGVLNDYFLIRTDHFTPAGSLTAEELRAENVHEMRWWTLAELEAHQGRFAPRELPVLLRRLLESGPPSTPVQLDL
;
A
#
# COMPACT_ATOMS: atom_id res chain seq x y z
N MET A 1 -1.10 -24.06 7.24
CA MET A 1 -1.70 -23.52 5.99
C MET A 1 -1.68 -22.01 6.12
N ILE A 2 -1.37 -21.26 5.05
CA ILE A 2 -1.36 -19.80 5.10
C ILE A 2 -2.70 -19.23 4.65
N SER A 3 -3.38 -18.51 5.53
CA SER A 3 -4.59 -17.75 5.22
C SER A 3 -4.31 -16.25 5.28
N ILE A 4 -5.01 -15.46 4.46
CA ILE A 4 -4.90 -14.00 4.43
C ILE A 4 -6.22 -13.40 4.91
N ARG A 5 -6.17 -12.51 5.89
CA ARG A 5 -7.38 -11.89 6.46
C ARG A 5 -7.11 -10.48 6.93
N GLU A 6 -8.15 -9.65 6.88
CA GLU A 6 -8.13 -8.33 7.51
C GLU A 6 -7.95 -8.48 9.03
N ILE A 7 -7.24 -7.53 9.60
CA ILE A 7 -7.03 -7.39 11.04
C ILE A 7 -8.07 -6.41 11.56
N ASP A 8 -8.92 -6.86 12.49
CA ASP A 8 -9.76 -5.94 13.26
C ASP A 8 -8.86 -5.14 14.22
N PRO A 9 -8.68 -3.83 14.03
CA PRO A 9 -7.81 -3.03 14.89
C PRO A 9 -8.40 -2.80 16.30
N ALA A 10 -9.65 -3.21 16.54
CA ALA A 10 -10.26 -3.24 17.86
C ALA A 10 -9.86 -4.48 18.69
N ASP A 11 -9.46 -5.59 18.04
CA ASP A 11 -8.79 -6.70 18.71
C ASP A 11 -7.33 -6.32 18.97
N LEU A 12 -7.08 -5.76 20.16
CA LEU A 12 -5.77 -5.23 20.52
C LEU A 12 -4.67 -6.30 20.54
N ALA A 13 -4.99 -7.53 20.95
CA ALA A 13 -4.01 -8.61 21.03
C ALA A 13 -3.58 -9.04 19.62
N LEU A 14 -4.55 -9.22 18.73
CA LEU A 14 -4.29 -9.57 17.34
C LEU A 14 -3.59 -8.44 16.58
N PHE A 15 -4.02 -7.19 16.79
CA PHE A 15 -3.36 -6.02 16.24
C PHE A 15 -1.90 -5.96 16.67
N ASP A 16 -1.63 -6.24 17.96
CA ASP A 16 -0.29 -6.16 18.49
C ASP A 16 0.64 -7.22 17.88
N GLU A 17 0.16 -8.45 17.75
CA GLU A 17 0.88 -9.53 17.08
C GLU A 17 1.14 -9.21 15.61
N TRP A 18 0.13 -8.68 14.90
CA TRP A 18 0.28 -8.25 13.52
C TRP A 18 1.31 -7.15 13.37
N TYR A 19 1.25 -6.11 14.22
CA TYR A 19 2.19 -5.00 14.18
C TYR A 19 3.62 -5.47 14.42
N ASP A 20 3.83 -6.41 15.36
CA ASP A 20 5.16 -6.97 15.61
C ASP A 20 5.73 -7.71 14.39
N ALA A 21 4.92 -8.54 13.73
CA ALA A 21 5.34 -9.22 12.51
C ALA A 21 5.61 -8.25 11.36
N PHE A 22 4.70 -7.30 11.12
CA PHE A 22 4.83 -6.27 10.10
C PHE A 22 6.09 -5.43 10.32
N ARG A 23 6.25 -4.86 11.52
CA ARG A 23 7.43 -4.07 11.88
C ARG A 23 8.72 -4.88 11.79
N ALA A 24 8.74 -6.14 12.22
CA ALA A 24 9.92 -6.98 12.13
C ALA A 24 10.34 -7.24 10.67
N GLY A 25 9.40 -7.31 9.73
CA GLY A 25 9.70 -7.31 8.30
C GLY A 25 10.28 -5.97 7.83
N ALA A 26 9.61 -4.87 8.18
CA ALA A 26 9.90 -3.51 7.73
C ALA A 26 11.27 -2.99 8.15
N VAL A 27 11.76 -3.36 9.34
CA VAL A 27 13.05 -2.88 9.86
C VAL A 27 14.22 -3.85 9.64
N ALA A 28 13.95 -5.09 9.23
CA ALA A 28 14.98 -6.13 9.16
C ALA A 28 16.07 -5.80 8.13
N GLY A 29 17.30 -5.58 8.62
CA GLY A 29 18.46 -5.29 7.79
C GLY A 29 18.55 -3.84 7.31
N ARG A 30 17.72 -2.94 7.84
CA ARG A 30 17.74 -1.50 7.54
C ARG A 30 18.26 -0.71 8.73
N GLU A 31 19.17 0.24 8.47
CA GLU A 31 19.67 1.16 9.48
C GLU A 31 18.71 2.35 9.61
N ALA A 32 18.35 2.74 10.84
CA ALA A 32 17.47 3.86 11.12
C ALA A 32 16.16 3.81 10.29
N ALA A 33 15.59 2.61 10.17
CA ALA A 33 14.33 2.40 9.45
C ALA A 33 13.22 3.23 10.09
N LEU A 34 12.59 4.10 9.29
CA LEU A 34 11.40 4.83 9.68
C LEU A 34 10.18 3.95 9.44
N VAL A 35 9.44 3.70 10.52
CA VAL A 35 8.19 2.93 10.52
C VAL A 35 7.19 3.65 11.40
N THR A 36 5.91 3.63 11.02
CA THR A 36 4.88 4.26 11.84
C THR A 36 4.80 3.57 13.21
N GLY A 37 4.82 4.35 14.29
CA GLY A 37 4.73 3.82 15.65
C GLY A 37 3.40 3.10 15.91
N ARG A 38 3.43 2.06 16.75
CA ARG A 38 2.30 1.18 17.08
C ARG A 38 1.03 1.94 17.46
N GLU A 39 1.16 2.87 18.41
CA GLU A 39 0.03 3.64 18.92
C GLU A 39 -0.59 4.53 17.84
N ALA A 40 0.26 5.22 17.06
CA ALA A 40 -0.19 6.09 15.97
C ALA A 40 -0.88 5.30 14.85
N LEU A 41 -0.31 4.15 14.45
CA LEU A 41 -0.90 3.30 13.43
C LEU A 41 -2.22 2.69 13.91
N GLY A 42 -2.26 2.17 15.13
CA GLY A 42 -3.47 1.62 15.73
C GLY A 42 -4.58 2.68 15.88
N TYR A 43 -4.23 3.89 16.32
CA TYR A 43 -5.18 5.01 16.38
C TYR A 43 -5.74 5.33 14.99
N SER A 44 -4.88 5.41 13.97
CA SER A 44 -5.29 5.70 12.59
C SER A 44 -6.21 4.63 12.00
N LEU A 45 -6.01 3.36 12.34
CA LEU A 45 -6.86 2.25 11.84
C LEU A 45 -8.22 2.23 12.55
N ARG A 46 -8.27 2.54 13.86
CA ARG A 46 -9.52 2.61 14.64
C ARG A 46 -10.34 3.88 14.40
N ASN A 47 -9.71 4.95 13.89
CA ASN A 47 -10.34 6.25 13.67
C ASN A 47 -10.13 6.70 12.22
N PRO A 48 -10.78 6.04 11.23
CA PRO A 48 -10.62 6.39 9.83
C PRO A 48 -11.07 7.83 9.57
N GLY A 49 -10.26 8.57 8.81
CA GLY A 49 -10.56 9.94 8.42
C GLY A 49 -11.40 10.01 7.14
N PRO A 50 -11.92 11.20 6.77
CA PRO A 50 -12.78 11.35 5.59
C PRO A 50 -12.00 11.34 4.25
N LEU A 51 -10.67 11.41 4.29
CA LEU A 51 -9.83 11.58 3.10
C LEU A 51 -9.30 10.25 2.55
N LYS A 52 -9.16 9.24 3.40
CA LYS A 52 -8.54 7.97 3.06
C LYS A 52 -8.95 6.86 4.02
N GLN A 53 -8.88 5.63 3.53
CA GLN A 53 -9.11 4.44 4.32
C GLN A 53 -7.84 3.58 4.34
N ARG A 54 -7.61 2.90 5.47
CA ARG A 54 -6.50 1.99 5.71
C ARG A 54 -7.04 0.66 6.17
N ILE A 55 -6.46 -0.42 5.66
CA ILE A 55 -6.78 -1.80 6.03
C ILE A 55 -5.48 -2.48 6.43
N ALA A 56 -5.42 -2.99 7.65
CA ALA A 56 -4.35 -3.87 8.08
C ALA A 56 -4.71 -5.30 7.70
N VAL A 57 -3.78 -6.02 7.06
CA VAL A 57 -4.01 -7.38 6.57
C VAL A 57 -2.89 -8.28 7.08
N GLY A 58 -3.22 -9.43 7.63
CA GLY A 58 -2.25 -10.39 8.14
C GLY A 58 -2.22 -11.67 7.32
N ALA A 59 -1.03 -12.27 7.25
CA ALA A 59 -0.85 -13.64 6.79
C ALA A 59 -0.69 -14.56 7.99
N PHE A 60 -1.52 -15.58 8.08
CA PHE A 60 -1.66 -16.45 9.24
C PHE A 60 -1.26 -17.87 8.92
N GLU A 61 -0.56 -18.52 9.84
CA GLU A 61 -0.50 -19.98 9.88
C GLU A 61 -1.15 -20.43 11.18
N ASP A 62 -2.30 -21.10 11.04
CA ASP A 62 -3.25 -21.32 12.12
C ASP A 62 -3.64 -19.96 12.73
N ASP A 63 -3.43 -19.74 14.02
CA ASP A 63 -3.74 -18.47 14.68
C ASP A 63 -2.58 -17.47 14.69
N ARG A 64 -1.38 -17.87 14.23
CA ARG A 64 -0.17 -17.06 14.34
C ARG A 64 0.06 -16.16 13.14
N VAL A 65 0.37 -14.88 13.38
CA VAL A 65 0.77 -13.95 12.31
C VAL A 65 2.21 -14.21 11.86
N LEU A 66 2.40 -14.38 10.55
CA LEU A 66 3.70 -14.62 9.92
C LEU A 66 4.22 -13.44 9.10
N GLY A 67 3.39 -12.45 8.81
CA GLY A 67 3.69 -11.27 8.02
C GLY A 67 2.46 -10.39 7.90
N GLY A 68 2.63 -9.16 7.44
CA GLY A 68 1.56 -8.18 7.36
C GLY A 68 1.63 -7.33 6.10
N MET A 69 0.50 -6.69 5.81
CA MET A 69 0.38 -5.67 4.80
C MET A 69 -0.45 -4.51 5.32
N LEU A 70 -0.07 -3.30 4.96
CA LEU A 70 -0.92 -2.11 5.08
C LEU A 70 -1.41 -1.75 3.66
N PHE A 71 -2.73 -1.68 3.50
CA PHE A 71 -3.39 -1.32 2.25
C PHE A 71 -4.15 -0.01 2.46
N GLU A 72 -3.84 1.00 1.66
CA GLU A 72 -4.41 2.35 1.79
C GLU A 72 -5.01 2.82 0.46
N TYR A 73 -6.11 3.57 0.52
CA TYR A 73 -6.68 4.21 -0.66
C TYR A 73 -7.38 5.53 -0.31
N ARG A 74 -7.36 6.46 -1.25
CA ARG A 74 -7.89 7.83 -1.12
C ARG A 74 -9.39 7.86 -1.43
N LEU A 75 -10.17 8.62 -0.66
CA LEU A 75 -11.63 8.70 -0.79
C LEU A 75 -12.10 9.95 -1.56
N THR A 76 -11.25 10.97 -1.69
CA THR A 76 -11.63 12.28 -2.24
C THR A 76 -10.87 12.68 -3.50
N ASP A 77 -9.69 12.10 -3.73
CA ASP A 77 -8.80 12.35 -4.87
C ASP A 77 -8.07 11.06 -5.22
N ASN A 78 -7.35 11.03 -6.34
CA ASN A 78 -6.57 9.87 -6.81
C ASN A 78 -7.40 8.56 -6.71
N LEU A 79 -8.65 8.60 -7.22
CA LEU A 79 -9.64 7.54 -7.00
C LEU A 79 -9.29 6.23 -7.72
N ASP A 80 -8.27 6.24 -8.57
CA ASP A 80 -7.77 5.05 -9.27
C ASP A 80 -6.59 4.39 -8.54
N THR A 81 -6.05 5.03 -7.47
CA THR A 81 -4.81 4.61 -6.83
C THR A 81 -5.03 3.90 -5.48
N VAL A 82 -4.18 2.92 -5.20
CA VAL A 82 -3.98 2.33 -3.87
C VAL A 82 -2.50 2.38 -3.51
N GLU A 83 -2.20 2.46 -2.22
CA GLU A 83 -0.85 2.34 -1.66
C GLU A 83 -0.73 1.01 -0.90
N VAL A 84 0.36 0.28 -1.13
CA VAL A 84 0.55 -1.07 -0.56
C VAL A 84 1.93 -1.19 0.08
N GLU A 85 1.98 -1.57 1.36
CA GLU A 85 3.21 -1.90 2.08
C GLU A 85 3.13 -3.37 2.53
N VAL A 86 4.04 -4.23 2.06
CA VAL A 86 4.07 -5.66 2.41
C VAL A 86 5.36 -5.99 3.13
N ASP A 87 5.23 -6.51 4.35
CA ASP A 87 6.37 -6.86 5.18
C ASP A 87 6.28 -8.26 5.79
N VAL A 88 7.32 -9.05 5.50
CA VAL A 88 7.46 -10.43 5.99
C VAL A 88 8.78 -10.54 6.76
N PRO A 89 8.76 -10.91 8.06
CA PRO A 89 9.94 -11.23 8.84
C PRO A 89 10.89 -12.19 8.10
N PRO A 90 12.22 -12.00 8.19
CA PRO A 90 13.20 -12.82 7.48
C PRO A 90 12.99 -14.34 7.61
N ALA A 91 12.61 -14.81 8.81
CA ALA A 91 12.38 -16.22 9.11
C ALA A 91 11.19 -16.85 8.36
N HIS A 92 10.31 -16.03 7.77
CA HIS A 92 9.10 -16.49 7.08
C HIS A 92 9.10 -16.15 5.57
N ARG A 93 10.17 -15.50 5.08
CA ARG A 93 10.31 -15.18 3.65
C ARG A 93 10.44 -16.45 2.80
N ARG A 94 10.14 -16.33 1.51
CA ARG A 94 10.22 -17.41 0.49
C ARG A 94 9.29 -18.60 0.75
N ARG A 95 8.22 -18.40 1.52
CA ARG A 95 7.14 -19.36 1.77
C ARG A 95 5.83 -19.05 1.00
N GLY A 96 5.87 -18.12 0.04
CA GLY A 96 4.68 -17.66 -0.70
C GLY A 96 3.85 -16.59 0.01
N ILE A 97 4.17 -16.22 1.25
CA ILE A 97 3.41 -15.22 2.04
C ILE A 97 3.25 -13.88 1.33
N GLY A 98 4.35 -13.31 0.82
CA GLY A 98 4.29 -12.02 0.10
C GLY A 98 3.42 -12.09 -1.16
N THR A 99 3.45 -13.23 -1.87
CA THR A 99 2.59 -13.47 -3.03
C THR A 99 1.12 -13.57 -2.63
N ALA A 100 0.81 -14.25 -1.53
CA ALA A 100 -0.57 -14.36 -1.03
C ALA A 100 -1.13 -13.00 -0.56
N LEU A 101 -0.32 -12.18 0.12
CA LEU A 101 -0.70 -10.80 0.48
C LEU A 101 -0.92 -9.95 -0.78
N TRP A 102 -0.08 -10.11 -1.80
CA TRP A 102 -0.24 -9.43 -3.08
C TRP A 102 -1.54 -9.81 -3.81
N GLN A 103 -1.89 -11.10 -3.86
CA GLN A 103 -3.14 -11.57 -4.48
C GLN A 103 -4.38 -11.03 -3.77
N TRP A 104 -4.32 -10.88 -2.44
CA TRP A 104 -5.36 -10.17 -1.70
C TRP A 104 -5.45 -8.71 -2.14
N ALA A 105 -4.30 -8.03 -2.30
CA ALA A 105 -4.26 -6.63 -2.71
C ALA A 105 -4.80 -6.41 -4.13
N THR A 106 -4.48 -7.26 -5.10
CA THR A 106 -5.00 -7.18 -6.47
C THR A 106 -6.52 -7.37 -6.50
N THR A 107 -7.02 -8.37 -5.76
CA THR A 107 -8.46 -8.61 -5.61
C THR A 107 -9.16 -7.41 -4.99
N ARG A 108 -8.62 -6.87 -3.90
CA ARG A 108 -9.21 -5.71 -3.21
C ARG A 108 -9.19 -4.45 -4.08
N SER A 109 -8.12 -4.22 -4.83
CA SER A 109 -8.04 -3.14 -5.81
C SER A 109 -9.13 -3.27 -6.89
N ALA A 110 -9.33 -4.48 -7.43
CA ALA A 110 -10.38 -4.75 -8.41
C ALA A 110 -11.80 -4.50 -7.84
N GLN A 111 -12.08 -4.92 -6.60
CA GLN A 111 -13.35 -4.61 -5.91
C GLN A 111 -13.61 -3.11 -5.76
N LEU A 112 -12.54 -2.34 -5.57
CA LEU A 112 -12.61 -0.89 -5.40
C LEU A 112 -12.57 -0.13 -6.74
N GLY A 113 -12.43 -0.83 -7.88
CA GLY A 113 -12.26 -0.22 -9.20
C GLY A 113 -10.92 0.52 -9.37
N ARG A 114 -9.90 0.16 -8.60
CA ARG A 114 -8.59 0.84 -8.56
C ARG A 114 -7.61 0.11 -9.47
N THR A 115 -6.95 0.84 -10.35
CA THR A 115 -6.09 0.28 -11.41
C THR A 115 -4.63 0.71 -11.29
N ILE A 116 -4.27 1.53 -10.30
CA ILE A 116 -2.90 1.99 -10.07
C ILE A 116 -2.48 1.58 -8.67
N VAL A 117 -1.41 0.80 -8.55
CA VAL A 117 -0.81 0.42 -7.28
C VAL A 117 0.51 1.16 -7.12
N GLN A 118 0.67 1.87 -6.02
CA GLN A 118 1.88 2.60 -5.67
C GLN A 118 2.51 1.96 -4.42
N ILE A 119 3.83 1.84 -4.43
CA ILE A 119 4.60 1.34 -3.29
C ILE A 119 5.83 2.21 -3.05
N GLU A 120 6.21 2.31 -1.78
CA GLU A 120 7.47 2.91 -1.36
C GLU A 120 8.40 1.82 -0.82
N LEU A 121 9.65 1.82 -1.25
CA LEU A 121 10.60 0.76 -0.91
C LEU A 121 11.94 1.32 -0.45
N GLY A 122 12.30 1.01 0.80
CA GLY A 122 13.67 1.16 1.31
C GLY A 122 14.58 0.05 0.82
N VAL A 123 15.68 0.42 0.16
CA VAL A 123 16.68 -0.48 -0.44
C VAL A 123 18.06 -0.16 0.14
N PRO A 124 18.47 -0.79 1.26
CA PRO A 124 19.76 -0.50 1.91
C PRO A 124 20.96 -1.10 1.17
N SER A 125 20.73 -2.10 0.31
CA SER A 125 21.79 -2.75 -0.47
C SER A 125 21.23 -3.43 -1.71
N SER A 126 22.06 -3.65 -2.73
CA SER A 126 21.73 -4.54 -3.86
C SER A 126 22.55 -5.83 -3.76
N PRO A 127 21.94 -7.03 -3.86
CA PRO A 127 20.51 -7.28 -4.09
C PRO A 127 19.65 -7.05 -2.83
N TRP A 128 18.35 -6.75 -3.03
CA TRP A 128 17.37 -6.62 -1.95
C TRP A 128 16.11 -7.48 -2.20
N PRO A 129 15.62 -8.26 -1.22
CA PRO A 129 14.46 -9.13 -1.42
C PRO A 129 13.19 -8.40 -1.86
N GLY A 130 12.91 -7.22 -1.30
CA GLY A 130 11.73 -6.42 -1.66
C GLY A 130 11.81 -5.89 -3.10
N ALA A 131 12.99 -5.43 -3.52
CA ALA A 131 13.20 -4.93 -4.88
C ALA A 131 13.02 -6.04 -5.91
N ALA A 132 13.61 -7.23 -5.66
CA ALA A 132 13.45 -8.40 -6.52
C ALA A 132 12.04 -9.04 -6.44
N PHE A 133 11.21 -8.63 -5.49
CA PHE A 133 9.80 -9.01 -5.42
C PHE A 133 8.96 -8.07 -6.29
N ALA A 134 9.10 -6.75 -6.09
CA ALA A 134 8.43 -5.73 -6.89
C ALA A 134 8.75 -5.86 -8.39
N GLU A 135 10.01 -6.08 -8.76
CA GLU A 135 10.41 -6.30 -10.16
C GLU A 135 9.71 -7.51 -10.79
N ARG A 136 9.55 -8.61 -10.04
CA ARG A 136 8.85 -9.82 -10.53
C ARG A 136 7.36 -9.57 -10.75
N LEU A 137 6.76 -8.67 -9.96
CA LEU A 137 5.37 -8.26 -10.12
C LEU A 137 5.18 -7.24 -11.26
N GLY A 138 6.27 -6.72 -11.84
CA GLY A 138 6.23 -5.77 -12.96
C GLY A 138 6.19 -4.30 -12.56
N PHE A 139 6.42 -3.98 -11.28
CA PHE A 139 6.51 -2.58 -10.84
C PHE A 139 7.63 -1.84 -11.56
N GLN A 140 7.33 -0.59 -11.95
CA GLN A 140 8.30 0.32 -12.54
C GLN A 140 8.77 1.32 -11.48
N VAL A 141 10.07 1.61 -11.48
CA VAL A 141 10.66 2.62 -10.58
C VAL A 141 10.43 3.99 -11.21
N GLU A 142 9.62 4.82 -10.56
CA GLU A 142 9.24 6.14 -11.06
C GLU A 142 10.06 7.26 -10.44
N HIS A 143 10.53 7.07 -9.20
CA HIS A 143 11.37 8.04 -8.50
C HIS A 143 12.36 7.35 -7.56
N VAL A 144 13.55 7.95 -7.40
CA VAL A 144 14.58 7.43 -6.50
C VAL A 144 15.24 8.57 -5.74
N GLU A 145 15.30 8.39 -4.42
CA GLU A 145 15.91 9.31 -3.48
C GLU A 145 16.95 8.59 -2.62
N GLU A 146 17.95 9.32 -2.14
CA GLU A 146 18.75 8.87 -1.00
C GLU A 146 17.99 9.19 0.29
N HIS A 147 17.73 8.17 1.11
CA HIS A 147 17.35 8.36 2.49
C HIS A 147 18.63 8.62 3.29
N LEU A 148 18.72 9.83 3.86
CA LEU A 148 19.88 10.32 4.57
C LEU A 148 19.59 10.52 6.05
N VAL A 149 20.58 10.25 6.90
CA VAL A 149 20.48 10.49 8.35
C VAL A 149 21.70 11.22 8.89
N VAL A 150 21.49 11.99 9.96
CA VAL A 150 22.56 12.54 10.82
C VAL A 150 22.20 12.24 12.28
N PRO A 151 23.17 11.80 13.12
CA PRO A 151 22.90 11.56 14.53
C PRO A 151 22.61 12.89 15.28
N LEU A 152 21.76 12.77 16.31
CA LEU A 152 21.45 13.82 17.27
C LEU A 152 21.97 13.43 18.67
N PRO A 153 22.39 14.40 19.52
CA PRO A 153 22.46 15.84 19.22
C PRO A 153 23.48 16.15 18.13
N TYR A 154 23.27 17.26 17.43
CA TYR A 154 24.20 17.72 16.40
C TYR A 154 25.58 18.00 16.98
N ASP A 155 26.62 17.81 16.19
CA ASP A 155 27.98 18.20 16.56
C ASP A 155 28.12 19.74 16.55
N ASP A 156 28.37 20.32 17.73
CA ASP A 156 28.50 21.77 17.93
C ASP A 156 29.64 22.37 17.08
N LEU A 157 30.76 21.65 16.91
CA LEU A 157 31.87 22.12 16.07
C LEU A 157 31.45 22.23 14.61
N ARG A 158 30.67 21.25 14.14
CA ARG A 158 30.13 21.27 12.78
C ARG A 158 29.13 22.40 12.58
N LEU A 159 28.27 22.67 13.56
CA LEU A 159 27.34 23.80 13.51
C LEU A 159 28.09 25.14 13.42
N GLU A 160 29.18 25.30 14.18
CA GLU A 160 30.01 26.50 14.13
C GLU A 160 30.71 26.66 12.77
N GLU A 161 31.27 25.58 12.21
CA GLU A 161 31.85 25.58 10.87
C GLU A 161 30.83 25.99 9.80
N LEU A 162 29.60 25.46 9.88
CA LEU A 162 28.52 25.82 8.96
C LEU A 162 28.13 27.29 9.08
N ARG A 163 28.03 27.83 10.30
CA ARG A 163 27.75 29.25 10.54
C ARG A 163 28.84 30.13 9.96
N SER A 164 30.11 29.80 10.26
CA SER A 164 31.25 30.55 9.74
C SER A 164 31.31 30.51 8.21
N ALA A 165 30.99 29.37 7.59
CA ALA A 165 30.98 29.23 6.13
C ALA A 165 29.78 29.94 5.47
N ALA A 166 28.63 30.00 6.13
CA ALA A 166 27.44 30.70 5.62
C ALA A 166 27.68 32.22 5.55
N GLY A 167 28.45 32.76 6.49
CA GLY A 167 28.79 34.18 6.57
C GLY A 167 27.66 34.99 7.21
N ARG A 168 27.36 36.16 6.66
CA ARG A 168 26.33 37.08 7.18
C ARG A 168 25.05 36.98 6.36
N LEU A 169 23.91 37.02 7.05
CA LEU A 169 22.61 37.14 6.41
C LEU A 169 22.36 38.60 6.00
N ASP A 170 22.64 38.93 4.75
CA ASP A 170 22.47 40.28 4.21
C ASP A 170 21.20 40.38 3.37
N GLY A 171 20.36 41.38 3.61
CA GLY A 171 19.16 41.65 2.81
C GLY A 171 17.92 40.79 3.14
N TYR A 172 18.01 39.95 4.17
CA TYR A 172 16.94 39.05 4.58
C TYR A 172 16.73 39.04 6.09
N ARG A 173 15.53 38.61 6.50
CA ARG A 173 15.15 38.32 7.89
C ARG A 173 14.60 36.90 7.95
N LEU A 174 14.94 36.17 9.01
CA LEU A 174 14.34 34.87 9.30
C LEU A 174 13.28 35.03 10.38
N THR A 175 12.14 34.36 10.20
CA THR A 175 11.12 34.18 11.23
C THR A 175 10.95 32.69 11.47
N SER A 176 10.90 32.27 12.73
CA SER A 176 10.76 30.86 13.11
C SER A 176 9.60 30.69 14.09
N TRP A 177 8.87 29.58 13.96
CA TRP A 177 7.81 29.20 14.88
C TRP A 177 7.77 27.67 15.05
N ALA A 178 7.09 27.23 16.11
CA ALA A 178 6.84 25.82 16.40
C ALA A 178 5.33 25.61 16.53
N GLY A 179 4.79 24.61 15.84
CA GLY A 179 3.36 24.35 15.72
C GLY A 179 2.75 25.07 14.52
N LEU A 180 1.50 25.51 14.67
CA LEU A 180 0.69 26.14 13.61
C LEU A 180 1.32 27.45 13.11
N CYS A 181 1.16 27.73 11.81
CA CYS A 181 1.62 28.97 11.20
C CYS A 181 0.90 30.19 11.78
N PRO A 182 1.64 31.24 12.23
CA PRO A 182 1.04 32.50 12.65
C PRO A 182 0.19 33.13 11.53
N PRO A 183 -0.98 33.72 11.83
CA PRO A 183 -1.90 34.26 10.82
C PRO A 183 -1.25 35.23 9.82
N GLU A 184 -0.31 36.05 10.27
CA GLU A 184 0.43 37.01 9.44
C GLU A 184 1.34 36.36 8.38
N HIS A 185 1.58 35.06 8.47
CA HIS A 185 2.49 34.30 7.60
C HIS A 185 1.78 33.28 6.71
N GLN A 186 0.50 33.00 6.95
CA GLN A 186 -0.23 31.91 6.30
C GLN A 186 -0.29 32.05 4.77
N GLN A 187 -0.60 33.24 4.24
CA GLN A 187 -0.69 33.44 2.80
C GLN A 187 0.67 33.20 2.12
N ALA A 188 1.72 33.84 2.63
CA ALA A 188 3.08 33.67 2.12
C ALA A 188 3.54 32.20 2.21
N TYR A 189 3.18 31.50 3.30
CA TYR A 189 3.54 30.11 3.47
C TYR A 189 2.77 29.19 2.51
N ALA A 190 1.49 29.44 2.26
CA ALA A 190 0.71 28.72 1.25
C ALA A 190 1.26 28.94 -0.18
N ASP A 191 1.67 30.17 -0.51
CA ASP A 191 2.30 30.48 -1.79
C ASP A 191 3.63 29.73 -1.96
N LEU A 192 4.44 29.65 -0.90
CA LEU A 192 5.69 28.89 -0.89
C LEU A 192 5.47 27.37 -0.99
N HIS A 193 4.45 26.81 -0.34
CA HIS A 193 4.06 25.40 -0.51
C HIS A 193 3.68 25.10 -1.97
N THR A 194 2.89 25.98 -2.59
CA THR A 194 2.58 25.86 -4.03
C THR A 194 3.84 25.92 -4.89
N ALA A 195 4.79 26.80 -4.56
CA ALA A 195 6.06 26.87 -5.28
C ALA A 195 6.93 25.62 -5.05
N MET A 196 6.88 25.01 -3.87
CA MET A 196 7.58 23.76 -3.56
C MET A 196 7.06 22.62 -4.42
N ASP A 197 5.73 22.42 -4.47
CA ASP A 197 5.09 21.38 -5.28
C ASP A 197 5.44 21.48 -6.78
N LEU A 198 5.79 22.69 -7.26
CA LEU A 198 6.20 22.94 -8.65
C LEU A 198 7.71 22.78 -8.90
N ASP A 199 8.57 22.95 -7.87
CA ASP A 199 10.04 22.94 -8.00
C ASP A 199 10.66 21.58 -7.65
N VAL A 200 9.99 20.75 -6.84
CA VAL A 200 10.49 19.42 -6.43
C VAL A 200 10.35 18.41 -7.57
N PRO A 201 11.42 17.66 -7.90
CA PRO A 201 11.31 16.52 -8.81
C PRO A 201 10.46 15.41 -8.17
N THR A 202 9.29 15.12 -8.74
CA THR A 202 8.35 14.10 -8.24
C THR A 202 8.38 12.78 -9.03
N GLY A 203 9.30 12.65 -9.97
CA GLY A 203 9.43 11.47 -10.83
C GLY A 203 8.24 11.30 -11.79
N GLY A 204 8.01 10.05 -12.24
CA GLY A 204 6.90 9.69 -13.14
C GLY A 204 5.59 9.28 -12.44
N MET A 205 5.51 9.43 -11.12
CA MET A 205 4.35 9.00 -10.32
C MET A 205 3.06 9.72 -10.75
N THR A 206 1.98 8.96 -10.90
CA THR A 206 0.67 9.54 -11.24
C THR A 206 0.08 10.25 -10.02
N ARG A 207 0.09 11.59 -10.00
CA ARG A 207 -0.46 12.43 -8.92
C ARG A 207 -1.07 13.73 -9.46
N GLU A 208 -2.24 14.11 -8.96
CA GLU A 208 -2.82 15.44 -9.25
C GLU A 208 -2.25 16.50 -8.29
N VAL A 209 -1.64 17.56 -8.85
CA VAL A 209 -1.13 18.70 -8.05
C VAL A 209 -2.23 19.75 -7.90
N VAL A 210 -2.63 20.02 -6.65
CA VAL A 210 -3.66 21.02 -6.35
C VAL A 210 -3.03 22.19 -5.58
N PRO A 211 -3.08 23.43 -6.07
CA PRO A 211 -2.47 24.58 -5.40
C PRO A 211 -2.94 24.76 -3.95
N TRP A 212 -2.04 25.26 -3.10
CA TRP A 212 -2.32 25.54 -1.69
C TRP A 212 -3.10 26.84 -1.53
N THR A 213 -4.08 26.82 -0.64
CA THR A 213 -4.78 28.00 -0.13
C THR A 213 -4.55 28.09 1.38
N VAL A 214 -4.83 29.23 1.99
CA VAL A 214 -4.75 29.39 3.45
C VAL A 214 -5.63 28.35 4.16
N GLU A 215 -6.85 28.13 3.67
CA GLU A 215 -7.77 27.15 4.26
C GLU A 215 -7.23 25.72 4.18
N LYS A 216 -6.58 25.36 3.06
CA LYS A 216 -5.92 24.05 2.92
C LYS A 216 -4.71 23.93 3.83
N LEU A 217 -3.91 24.99 3.96
CA LEU A 217 -2.78 25.05 4.86
C LEU A 217 -3.25 24.81 6.30
N GLU A 218 -4.24 25.57 6.78
CA GLU A 218 -4.80 25.44 8.14
C GLU A 218 -5.33 24.03 8.40
N ALA A 219 -6.10 23.47 7.46
CA ALA A 219 -6.64 22.11 7.58
C ALA A 219 -5.53 21.05 7.61
N SER A 220 -4.44 21.26 6.85
CA SER A 220 -3.27 20.39 6.85
C SER A 220 -2.49 20.49 8.15
N GLU A 221 -2.17 21.70 8.60
CA GLU A 221 -1.43 21.94 9.85
C GLU A 221 -2.19 21.41 11.07
N ALA A 222 -3.51 21.63 11.15
CA ALA A 222 -4.33 21.10 12.24
C ALA A 222 -4.37 19.56 12.28
N ARG A 223 -4.18 18.90 11.12
CA ARG A 223 -4.08 17.43 11.04
C ARG A 223 -2.70 16.95 11.46
N ILE A 224 -1.65 17.62 10.97
CA ILE A 224 -0.25 17.29 11.26
C ILE A 224 0.06 17.51 12.75
N ASP A 225 -0.41 18.62 13.33
CA ASP A 225 -0.13 19.02 14.71
C ASP A 225 -0.58 17.98 15.75
N ARG A 226 -1.54 17.11 15.39
CA ARG A 226 -1.97 16.00 16.25
C ARG A 226 -0.87 14.99 16.53
N ASN A 227 0.00 14.75 15.55
CA ASN A 227 1.02 13.69 15.60
C ASN A 227 2.45 14.23 15.57
N TYR A 228 2.65 15.46 15.09
CA TYR A 228 3.96 16.08 14.94
C TYR A 228 3.94 17.48 15.52
N LEU A 229 5.07 17.93 16.06
CA LEU A 229 5.37 19.34 16.22
C LEU A 229 6.13 19.80 14.97
N ALA A 230 5.51 20.63 14.15
CA ALA A 230 6.18 21.26 13.02
C ALA A 230 7.10 22.39 13.52
N LEU A 231 8.36 22.39 13.09
CA LEU A 231 9.32 23.44 13.37
C LEU A 231 9.63 24.11 12.04
N VAL A 232 9.17 25.34 11.86
CA VAL A 232 9.30 26.07 10.60
C VAL A 232 10.25 27.24 10.77
N THR A 233 11.04 27.51 9.74
CA THR A 233 11.70 28.81 9.58
C THR A 233 11.46 29.33 8.17
N MET A 234 11.03 30.59 8.06
CA MET A 234 10.76 31.29 6.81
C MET A 234 11.72 32.47 6.64
N ALA A 235 12.22 32.65 5.43
CA ALA A 235 13.02 33.80 5.04
C ALA A 235 12.16 34.83 4.30
N HIS A 236 12.32 36.10 4.66
CA HIS A 236 11.76 37.23 3.94
C HIS A 236 12.86 38.20 3.53
N THR A 237 12.65 38.93 2.45
CA THR A 237 13.45 40.12 2.15
C THR A 237 13.23 41.20 3.23
N LEU A 238 14.08 42.21 3.29
CA LEU A 238 13.84 43.37 4.18
C LEU A 238 12.60 44.20 3.81
N ALA A 239 12.01 43.94 2.63
CA ALA A 239 10.74 44.51 2.19
C ALA A 239 9.53 43.59 2.47
N ASP A 240 9.72 42.54 3.28
CA ASP A 240 8.71 41.56 3.70
C ASP A 240 8.17 40.65 2.57
N GLU A 241 8.89 40.50 1.48
CA GLU A 241 8.56 39.52 0.43
C GLU A 241 9.07 38.11 0.83
N PRO A 242 8.28 37.03 0.66
CA PRO A 242 8.72 35.68 1.00
C PRO A 242 9.84 35.20 0.07
N ALA A 243 10.88 34.58 0.64
CA ALA A 243 12.05 34.13 -0.11
C ALA A 243 12.30 32.62 -0.06
N GLY A 244 11.74 31.92 0.93
CA GLY A 244 11.92 30.48 1.11
C GLY A 244 11.58 30.03 2.53
N TYR A 245 11.51 28.72 2.75
CA TYR A 245 11.25 28.14 4.06
C TYR A 245 11.98 26.81 4.24
N THR A 246 12.01 26.34 5.48
CA THR A 246 12.42 24.98 5.85
C THR A 246 11.50 24.43 6.92
N LEU A 247 11.37 23.12 6.96
CA LEU A 247 10.47 22.40 7.85
C LEU A 247 11.17 21.17 8.47
N ILE A 248 11.08 21.07 9.80
CA ILE A 248 11.38 19.84 10.54
C ILE A 248 10.11 19.37 11.23
N TYR A 249 9.73 18.13 11.01
CA TYR A 249 8.73 17.44 11.83
C TYR A 249 9.39 16.72 12.99
N LEU A 250 8.92 17.02 14.20
CA LEU A 250 9.25 16.30 15.41
C LEU A 250 8.05 15.44 15.81
N PRO A 251 8.05 14.12 15.54
CA PRO A 251 6.92 13.27 15.87
C PRO A 251 6.72 13.21 17.39
N ARG A 252 5.47 13.31 17.84
CA ARG A 252 5.11 13.33 19.27
C ARG A 252 5.25 11.95 19.93
N ALA A 253 5.05 10.88 19.15
CA ALA A 253 5.07 9.50 19.61
C ALA A 253 6.36 8.73 19.21
N ASP A 254 7.23 9.33 18.38
CA ASP A 254 8.52 8.73 18.02
C ASP A 254 9.64 9.38 18.83
N ALA A 255 10.16 8.61 19.79
CA ALA A 255 11.24 9.04 20.66
C ALA A 255 12.61 9.06 19.98
N GLU A 256 12.77 8.40 18.83
CA GLU A 256 14.08 8.14 18.21
C GLU A 256 14.34 9.03 16.99
N ASN A 257 13.30 9.43 16.25
CA ASN A 257 13.48 10.03 14.94
C ASN A 257 12.83 11.43 14.82
N ALA A 258 13.53 12.36 14.17
CA ALA A 258 13.01 13.63 13.67
C ALA A 258 13.19 13.69 12.14
N GLN A 259 12.37 14.45 11.43
CA GLN A 259 12.39 14.46 9.96
C GLN A 259 12.57 15.90 9.47
N GLN A 260 13.68 16.16 8.79
CA GLN A 260 13.87 17.35 7.97
C GLN A 260 13.20 17.09 6.63
N ASP A 261 12.08 17.77 6.44
CA ASP A 261 11.30 17.74 5.21
C ASP A 261 11.79 18.91 4.32
N ASP A 262 10.87 19.64 3.71
CA ASP A 262 11.12 20.76 2.82
C ASP A 262 12.26 21.70 3.20
N THR A 263 13.01 22.13 2.17
CA THR A 263 13.81 23.35 2.21
C THR A 263 13.76 24.01 0.84
N LEU A 264 12.90 25.02 0.70
CA LEU A 264 12.73 25.78 -0.52
C LEU A 264 13.46 27.12 -0.44
N VAL A 265 14.13 27.51 -1.52
CA VAL A 265 14.54 28.89 -1.79
C VAL A 265 14.07 29.25 -3.19
N LEU A 266 13.22 30.27 -3.29
CA LEU A 266 12.70 30.76 -4.56
C LEU A 266 13.84 31.15 -5.50
N ARG A 267 13.64 30.94 -6.80
CA ARG A 267 14.69 31.02 -7.82
C ARG A 267 15.40 32.37 -7.81
N GLU A 268 14.64 33.45 -7.69
CA GLU A 268 15.07 34.84 -7.63
C GLU A 268 15.95 35.17 -6.40
N HIS A 269 15.92 34.34 -5.36
CA HIS A 269 16.69 34.53 -4.12
C HIS A 269 17.82 33.52 -3.93
N ARG A 270 18.04 32.60 -4.88
CA ARG A 270 19.17 31.66 -4.85
C ARG A 270 20.52 32.40 -4.96
N GLY A 271 21.58 31.79 -4.44
CA GLY A 271 22.93 32.37 -4.45
C GLY A 271 23.35 33.14 -3.19
N HIS A 272 22.43 33.33 -2.23
CA HIS A 272 22.67 34.09 -0.99
C HIS A 272 22.87 33.19 0.25
N ASN A 273 23.22 31.90 0.06
CA ASN A 273 23.30 30.88 1.13
C ASN A 273 22.03 30.71 1.98
N LEU A 274 20.87 31.23 1.56
CA LEU A 274 19.62 31.20 2.32
C LEU A 274 19.23 29.81 2.82
N GLY A 275 19.36 28.76 2.00
CA GLY A 275 19.05 27.40 2.42
C GLY A 275 19.90 26.93 3.61
N THR A 276 21.14 27.40 3.73
CA THR A 276 21.99 27.09 4.90
C THR A 276 21.53 27.85 6.14
N PHE A 277 21.21 29.14 6.00
CA PHE A 277 20.68 29.95 7.11
C PHE A 277 19.34 29.43 7.63
N LEU A 278 18.43 29.07 6.72
CA LEU A 278 17.16 28.43 7.01
C LEU A 278 17.38 27.15 7.84
N LYS A 279 18.16 26.19 7.33
CA LYS A 279 18.44 24.93 8.04
C LYS A 279 19.11 25.16 9.40
N LEU A 280 20.10 26.06 9.50
CA LEU A 280 20.76 26.36 10.79
C LEU A 280 19.78 26.91 11.83
N ALA A 281 18.92 27.87 11.44
CA ALA A 281 17.90 28.41 12.33
C ALA A 281 16.86 27.33 12.74
N ASN A 282 16.50 26.43 11.82
CA ASN A 282 15.58 25.35 12.12
C ASN A 282 16.22 24.27 13.02
N LEU A 283 17.52 24.01 12.90
CA LEU A 283 18.29 23.15 13.81
C LEU A 283 18.37 23.75 15.22
N GLU A 284 18.42 25.08 15.36
CA GLU A 284 18.29 25.72 16.68
C GLU A 284 16.91 25.50 17.29
N GLN A 285 15.83 25.53 16.49
CA GLN A 285 14.50 25.16 16.96
C GLN A 285 14.48 23.70 17.41
N LEU A 286 15.02 22.79 16.58
CA LEU A 286 15.10 21.37 16.93
C LEU A 286 15.87 21.17 18.24
N ALA A 287 16.96 21.90 18.46
CA ALA A 287 17.72 21.79 19.71
C ALA A 287 16.94 22.24 20.96
N LYS A 288 16.00 23.18 20.81
CA LYS A 288 15.12 23.65 21.90
C LYS A 288 13.96 22.69 22.18
N HIS A 289 13.45 22.02 21.15
CA HIS A 289 12.22 21.23 21.23
C HIS A 289 12.44 19.72 21.28
N ARG A 290 13.58 19.20 20.80
CA ARG A 290 13.90 17.77 20.88
C ARG A 290 13.98 17.32 22.33
N THR A 291 13.60 16.08 22.58
CA THR A 291 13.71 15.46 23.90
C THR A 291 14.69 14.29 23.83
N THR A 292 14.37 13.28 23.03
CA THR A 292 15.09 11.99 23.01
C THR A 292 15.58 11.60 21.62
N GLN A 293 15.16 12.31 20.57
CA GLN A 293 15.44 11.92 19.18
C GLN A 293 16.94 11.82 18.92
N ARG A 294 17.33 10.70 18.30
CA ARG A 294 18.70 10.25 18.03
C ARG A 294 19.09 10.42 16.58
N PHE A 295 18.12 10.54 15.67
CA PHE A 295 18.38 10.74 14.25
C PHE A 295 17.53 11.88 13.71
N LEU A 296 18.13 12.70 12.84
CA LEU A 296 17.43 13.58 11.92
C LEU A 296 17.52 12.98 10.53
N HIS A 297 16.36 12.71 9.94
CA HIS A 297 16.20 12.10 8.62
C HIS A 297 15.91 13.15 7.56
N THR A 298 16.29 12.89 6.31
CA THR A 298 15.82 13.66 5.15
C THR A 298 15.95 12.79 3.91
N TRP A 299 15.25 13.16 2.85
CA TRP A 299 15.33 12.49 1.56
C TRP A 299 15.79 13.47 0.49
N THR A 300 16.49 12.96 -0.52
CA THR A 300 16.93 13.80 -1.64
C THR A 300 16.99 12.98 -2.90
N ALA A 301 16.20 13.38 -3.91
CA ALA A 301 16.28 12.85 -5.25
C ALA A 301 17.73 12.74 -5.76
N LEU A 302 18.07 11.60 -6.37
CA LEU A 302 19.42 11.35 -6.91
C LEU A 302 19.86 12.41 -7.94
N THR A 303 18.89 13.00 -8.64
CA THR A 303 19.08 14.05 -9.65
C THR A 303 19.35 15.44 -9.04
N ASN A 304 19.04 15.66 -7.75
CA ASN A 304 19.21 16.96 -7.08
C ASN A 304 20.62 17.16 -6.51
N ALA A 305 21.61 17.25 -7.40
CA ALA A 305 23.02 17.41 -7.02
C ALA A 305 23.31 18.61 -6.08
N PRO A 306 22.67 19.79 -6.21
CA PRO A 306 22.84 20.89 -5.26
C PRO A 306 22.41 20.53 -3.84
N MET A 307 21.22 19.95 -3.65
CA MET A 307 20.72 19.59 -2.31
C MET A 307 21.56 18.48 -1.66
N ARG A 308 22.02 17.50 -2.45
CA ARG A 308 22.94 16.46 -1.97
C ARG A 308 24.22 17.05 -1.37
N LYS A 309 24.82 18.04 -2.04
CA LYS A 309 26.01 18.75 -1.53
C LYS A 309 25.71 19.51 -0.23
N VAL A 310 24.54 20.12 -0.12
CA VAL A 310 24.10 20.79 1.11
C VAL A 310 23.99 19.76 2.24
N ASN A 311 23.25 18.67 2.03
CA ASN A 311 23.05 17.64 3.07
C ASN A 311 24.38 17.01 3.53
N THR A 312 25.32 16.73 2.61
CA THR A 312 26.67 16.26 2.99
C THR A 312 27.43 17.28 3.86
N ARG A 313 27.34 18.58 3.58
CA ARG A 313 27.97 19.62 4.43
C ARG A 313 27.39 19.60 5.83
N PHE A 314 26.07 19.48 5.92
CA PHE A 314 25.36 19.30 7.18
C PHE A 314 25.75 17.99 7.90
N GLY A 315 26.33 17.00 7.22
CA GLY A 315 26.82 15.76 7.84
C GLY A 315 25.83 14.60 7.75
N PHE A 316 24.79 14.77 6.95
CA PHE A 316 23.93 13.68 6.54
C PHE A 316 24.71 12.64 5.72
N ARG A 317 24.42 11.37 5.97
CA ARG A 317 24.94 10.22 5.21
C ARG A 317 23.79 9.36 4.72
N ALA A 318 23.96 8.75 3.55
CA ALA A 318 22.99 7.79 3.03
C ALA A 318 22.98 6.51 3.88
N VAL A 319 21.78 6.01 4.14
CA VAL A 319 21.54 4.70 4.80
C VAL A 319 20.84 3.71 3.87
N GLU A 320 20.06 4.21 2.92
CA GLU A 320 19.40 3.41 1.89
C GLU A 320 18.97 4.29 0.71
N GLU A 321 18.65 3.66 -0.42
CA GLU A 321 17.81 4.28 -1.43
C GLU A 321 16.35 4.15 -1.01
N HIS A 322 15.58 5.21 -1.20
CA HIS A 322 14.12 5.17 -1.17
C HIS A 322 13.63 5.18 -2.62
N ARG A 323 12.81 4.21 -2.99
CA ARG A 323 12.28 4.07 -4.34
C ARG A 323 10.76 4.15 -4.30
N GLU A 324 10.20 5.03 -5.11
CA GLU A 324 8.76 5.06 -5.38
C GLU A 324 8.52 4.26 -6.66
N LEU A 325 7.61 3.30 -6.59
CA LEU A 325 7.28 2.44 -7.71
C LEU A 325 5.78 2.45 -7.99
N GLU A 326 5.43 2.33 -9.26
CA GLU A 326 4.05 2.24 -9.75
C GLU A 326 3.85 0.95 -10.56
N LEU A 327 2.68 0.35 -10.42
CA LEU A 327 2.18 -0.73 -11.27
C LEU A 327 0.76 -0.40 -11.72
N ARG A 328 0.50 -0.50 -13.02
CA ARG A 328 -0.85 -0.39 -13.58
C ARG A 328 -1.45 -1.77 -13.76
N LEU A 329 -2.60 -1.98 -13.15
CA LEU A 329 -3.40 -3.20 -13.27
C LEU A 329 -4.50 -3.00 -14.32
N PRO A 330 -4.86 -4.06 -15.06
CA PRO A 330 -6.08 -4.04 -15.87
C PRO A 330 -7.32 -3.92 -14.97
N SER A 331 -8.39 -3.33 -15.50
CA SER A 331 -9.69 -3.29 -14.82
C SER A 331 -10.35 -4.66 -14.92
N LEU A 332 -10.13 -5.52 -13.92
CA LEU A 332 -10.67 -6.89 -13.92
C LEU A 332 -11.92 -6.98 -13.06
N ARG A 333 -12.93 -7.74 -13.53
CA ARG A 333 -14.10 -8.04 -12.70
C ARG A 333 -13.70 -9.06 -11.62
N PRO A 334 -13.73 -8.69 -10.32
CA PRO A 334 -13.42 -9.64 -9.27
C PRO A 334 -14.55 -10.65 -9.09
N ALA A 335 -14.19 -11.91 -8.87
CA ALA A 335 -15.12 -13.03 -8.73
C ALA A 335 -14.59 -14.06 -7.73
N ALA A 336 -15.50 -14.71 -7.01
CA ALA A 336 -15.18 -15.82 -6.13
C ALA A 336 -15.85 -17.10 -6.61
N ARG A 337 -15.12 -18.22 -6.54
CA ARG A 337 -15.53 -19.51 -7.09
C ARG A 337 -15.38 -20.63 -6.06
N GLY A 338 -16.37 -21.52 -5.99
CA GLY A 338 -16.39 -22.66 -5.08
C GLY A 338 -15.91 -23.95 -5.74
N VAL A 339 -14.75 -24.45 -5.32
CA VAL A 339 -14.33 -25.84 -5.57
C VAL A 339 -15.02 -26.73 -4.54
N ILE A 340 -16.27 -27.09 -4.82
CA ILE A 340 -17.14 -27.82 -3.90
C ILE A 340 -16.97 -29.32 -4.11
N LEU A 341 -16.50 -30.03 -3.08
CA LEU A 341 -16.30 -31.48 -3.08
C LEU A 341 -17.25 -32.17 -2.09
N ASP A 342 -17.84 -33.29 -2.53
CA ASP A 342 -18.58 -34.21 -1.66
C ASP A 342 -17.65 -35.25 -0.99
N PRO A 343 -18.17 -36.13 -0.10
CA PRO A 343 -17.34 -37.14 0.58
C PRO A 343 -16.73 -38.21 -0.34
N ASP A 344 -17.22 -38.33 -1.58
CA ASP A 344 -16.68 -39.24 -2.60
C ASP A 344 -15.75 -38.50 -3.59
N ASP A 345 -15.29 -37.29 -3.21
CA ASP A 345 -14.44 -36.40 -4.00
C ASP A 345 -15.01 -36.05 -5.39
N ARG A 346 -16.35 -36.04 -5.52
CA ARG A 346 -17.02 -35.50 -6.70
C ARG A 346 -17.06 -33.98 -6.59
N ILE A 347 -16.79 -33.29 -7.70
CA ILE A 347 -16.87 -31.83 -7.78
C ILE A 347 -18.19 -31.37 -8.39
N LEU A 348 -18.82 -30.35 -7.81
CA LEU A 348 -19.99 -29.71 -8.39
C LEU A 348 -19.57 -28.67 -9.42
N LEU A 349 -20.07 -28.79 -10.65
CA LEU A 349 -19.87 -27.83 -11.73
C LEU A 349 -21.20 -27.32 -12.28
N VAL A 350 -21.16 -26.10 -12.81
CA VAL A 350 -22.24 -25.44 -13.53
C VAL A 350 -21.87 -25.30 -15.00
N ARG A 351 -22.85 -25.49 -15.90
CA ARG A 351 -22.66 -25.35 -17.34
C ARG A 351 -23.16 -24.00 -17.82
N PHE A 352 -22.23 -23.24 -18.37
CA PHE A 352 -22.51 -22.02 -19.11
C PHE A 352 -22.69 -22.31 -20.59
N GLU A 353 -23.61 -21.59 -21.26
CA GLU A 353 -23.73 -21.61 -22.72
C GLU A 353 -23.21 -20.28 -23.29
N PHE A 354 -22.14 -20.35 -24.07
CA PHE A 354 -21.58 -19.20 -24.78
C PHE A 354 -21.70 -19.38 -26.29
N ALA A 355 -21.48 -18.31 -27.05
CA ALA A 355 -21.55 -18.32 -28.52
C ALA A 355 -20.57 -19.33 -29.15
N ASP A 356 -19.45 -19.63 -28.50
CA ASP A 356 -18.43 -20.57 -28.93
C ASP A 356 -18.58 -21.98 -28.30
N GLY A 357 -19.70 -22.24 -27.63
CA GLY A 357 -20.12 -23.55 -27.11
C GLY A 357 -20.25 -23.62 -25.59
N PRO A 358 -20.60 -24.80 -25.04
CA PRO A 358 -20.75 -24.98 -23.60
C PRO A 358 -19.39 -24.89 -22.88
N LEU A 359 -19.42 -24.39 -21.64
CA LEU A 359 -18.29 -24.30 -20.73
C LEU A 359 -18.73 -24.77 -19.34
N TRP A 360 -18.02 -25.73 -18.76
CA TRP A 360 -18.25 -26.14 -17.38
C TRP A 360 -17.30 -25.40 -16.44
N ALA A 361 -17.82 -24.80 -15.38
CA ALA A 361 -16.99 -24.12 -14.38
C ALA A 361 -17.47 -24.42 -12.96
N THR A 362 -16.65 -24.08 -11.99
CA THR A 362 -17.05 -24.05 -10.58
C THR A 362 -18.14 -23.00 -10.34
N PRO A 363 -19.14 -23.28 -9.49
CA PRO A 363 -20.15 -22.29 -9.09
C PRO A 363 -19.52 -21.09 -8.40
N GLY A 364 -20.24 -19.97 -8.37
CA GLY A 364 -19.78 -18.68 -7.87
C GLY A 364 -19.84 -17.61 -8.96
N GLY A 365 -19.63 -16.35 -8.57
CA GLY A 365 -19.87 -15.23 -9.47
C GLY A 365 -19.10 -13.98 -9.09
N GLY A 366 -19.59 -12.84 -9.56
CA GLY A 366 -18.93 -11.55 -9.38
C GLY A 366 -19.09 -11.03 -7.96
N LEU A 367 -18.09 -10.31 -7.48
CA LEU A 367 -18.20 -9.64 -6.18
C LEU A 367 -18.99 -8.33 -6.32
N GLU A 368 -19.86 -8.07 -5.34
CA GLU A 368 -20.56 -6.82 -5.17
C GLU A 368 -19.70 -5.77 -4.43
N ALA A 369 -20.11 -4.51 -4.50
CA ALA A 369 -19.42 -3.45 -3.81
C ALA A 369 -19.62 -3.56 -2.29
N GLY A 370 -18.51 -3.62 -1.55
CA GLY A 370 -18.51 -3.57 -0.08
C GLY A 370 -18.46 -4.92 0.62
N GLU A 371 -18.65 -6.04 -0.09
CA GLU A 371 -18.47 -7.38 0.49
C GLU A 371 -17.00 -7.83 0.47
N THR A 372 -16.63 -8.70 1.40
CA THR A 372 -15.40 -9.48 1.34
C THR A 372 -15.54 -10.60 0.30
N VAL A 373 -14.41 -11.13 -0.18
CA VAL A 373 -14.41 -12.24 -1.16
C VAL A 373 -15.19 -13.46 -0.65
N VAL A 374 -15.09 -13.77 0.65
CA VAL A 374 -15.79 -14.92 1.25
C VAL A 374 -17.28 -14.63 1.43
N GLU A 375 -17.67 -13.39 1.72
CA GLU A 375 -19.10 -13.01 1.77
C GLU A 375 -19.74 -13.13 0.39
N GLY A 376 -19.09 -12.65 -0.66
CA GLY A 376 -19.56 -12.81 -2.04
C GLY A 376 -19.65 -14.27 -2.45
N LEU A 377 -18.63 -15.08 -2.12
CA LEU A 377 -18.70 -16.53 -2.34
C LEU A 377 -19.92 -17.16 -1.63
N ARG A 378 -20.21 -16.78 -0.38
CA ARG A 378 -21.36 -17.31 0.36
C ARG A 378 -22.69 -16.91 -0.28
N ARG A 379 -22.82 -15.65 -0.70
CA ARG A 379 -24.01 -15.15 -1.42
C ARG A 379 -24.26 -15.95 -2.70
N GLU A 380 -23.25 -16.00 -3.56
CA GLU A 380 -23.31 -16.69 -4.86
C GLU A 380 -23.66 -18.18 -4.71
N LEU A 381 -23.06 -18.88 -3.74
CA LEU A 381 -23.35 -20.31 -3.54
C LEU A 381 -24.74 -20.57 -2.96
N VAL A 382 -25.31 -19.63 -2.19
CA VAL A 382 -26.72 -19.71 -1.78
C VAL A 382 -27.64 -19.48 -2.97
N GLU A 383 -27.30 -18.50 -3.81
CA GLU A 383 -28.08 -18.09 -4.98
C GLU A 383 -28.13 -19.15 -6.07
N GLU A 384 -26.97 -19.68 -6.46
CA GLU A 384 -26.85 -20.64 -7.55
C GLU A 384 -27.20 -22.07 -7.11
N VAL A 385 -26.53 -22.57 -6.07
CA VAL A 385 -26.54 -24.01 -5.75
C VAL A 385 -27.28 -24.35 -4.46
N GLY A 386 -27.60 -23.36 -3.62
CA GLY A 386 -28.34 -23.53 -2.37
C GLY A 386 -27.48 -23.93 -1.17
N LEU A 387 -26.15 -23.82 -1.27
CA LEU A 387 -25.24 -24.19 -0.20
C LEU A 387 -25.14 -23.07 0.84
N ARG A 388 -25.81 -23.25 1.99
CA ARG A 388 -25.96 -22.21 3.02
C ARG A 388 -24.89 -22.20 4.11
N ALA A 389 -24.29 -23.34 4.41
CA ALA A 389 -23.38 -23.48 5.53
C ALA A 389 -22.16 -24.32 5.12
N PHE A 390 -20.99 -23.73 5.28
CA PHE A 390 -19.70 -24.39 5.14
C PHE A 390 -18.69 -23.69 6.05
N ALA A 391 -17.68 -24.43 6.50
CA ALA A 391 -16.57 -23.90 7.27
C ALA A 391 -15.85 -22.77 6.51
N ASP A 392 -14.92 -22.08 7.16
CA ASP A 392 -14.13 -21.06 6.47
C ASP A 392 -13.36 -21.69 5.31
N PRO A 393 -13.61 -21.22 4.08
CA PRO A 393 -13.11 -21.91 2.90
C PRO A 393 -11.63 -21.60 2.70
N GLN A 394 -10.88 -22.57 2.21
CA GLN A 394 -9.45 -22.40 1.93
C GLN A 394 -9.26 -21.84 0.53
N HIS A 395 -8.54 -20.72 0.41
CA HIS A 395 -8.16 -20.15 -0.88
C HIS A 395 -7.11 -21.06 -1.57
N LEU A 396 -7.51 -21.68 -2.68
CA LEU A 396 -6.70 -22.61 -3.45
C LEU A 396 -5.91 -21.92 -4.55
N TRP A 397 -6.61 -21.14 -5.39
CA TRP A 397 -6.08 -20.67 -6.65
C TRP A 397 -6.53 -19.24 -6.92
N HIS A 398 -5.63 -18.46 -7.52
CA HIS A 398 -5.87 -17.09 -7.96
C HIS A 398 -5.62 -17.02 -9.47
N GLN A 399 -6.56 -16.52 -10.25
CA GLN A 399 -6.44 -16.46 -11.71
C GLN A 399 -6.80 -15.06 -12.22
N GLU A 400 -5.87 -14.47 -12.96
CA GLU A 400 -6.09 -13.23 -13.71
C GLU A 400 -6.23 -13.57 -15.19
N VAL A 401 -7.36 -13.19 -15.80
CA VAL A 401 -7.64 -13.38 -17.22
C VAL A 401 -7.87 -12.02 -17.86
N VAL A 402 -6.89 -11.52 -18.61
CA VAL A 402 -7.03 -10.28 -19.40
C VAL A 402 -7.47 -10.66 -20.81
N ALA A 403 -8.73 -10.42 -21.13
CA ALA A 403 -9.32 -10.77 -22.42
C ALA A 403 -10.51 -9.84 -22.71
N ASP A 404 -10.40 -9.05 -23.77
CA ASP A 404 -11.45 -8.12 -24.18
C ASP A 404 -12.77 -8.86 -24.47
N GLY A 405 -13.89 -8.30 -24.00
CA GLY A 405 -15.22 -8.90 -24.09
C GLY A 405 -15.49 -10.10 -23.16
N HIS A 406 -14.53 -10.51 -22.32
CA HIS A 406 -14.73 -11.62 -21.36
C HIS A 406 -15.70 -11.24 -20.24
N ALA A 407 -15.69 -9.97 -19.81
CA ALA A 407 -16.67 -9.41 -18.90
C ALA A 407 -17.02 -7.98 -19.33
N THR A 408 -18.31 -7.71 -19.57
CA THR A 408 -18.77 -6.40 -20.04
C THR A 408 -18.35 -5.28 -19.09
N GLY A 409 -17.64 -4.28 -19.62
CA GLY A 409 -17.17 -3.13 -18.84
C GLY A 409 -15.83 -3.33 -18.12
N TYR A 410 -15.18 -4.48 -18.31
CA TYR A 410 -13.90 -4.83 -17.72
C TYR A 410 -12.94 -5.33 -18.81
N ASP A 411 -11.64 -5.21 -18.56
CA ASP A 411 -10.56 -5.75 -19.39
C ASP A 411 -10.44 -7.28 -19.26
N GLY A 412 -11.21 -7.89 -18.35
CA GLY A 412 -11.13 -9.30 -18.04
C GLY A 412 -11.78 -9.68 -16.70
N VAL A 413 -11.35 -10.82 -16.15
CA VAL A 413 -11.83 -11.34 -14.86
C VAL A 413 -10.68 -11.71 -13.94
N LEU A 414 -10.89 -11.53 -12.64
CA LEU A 414 -10.03 -12.01 -11.57
C LEU A 414 -10.85 -13.02 -10.77
N ASN A 415 -10.44 -14.30 -10.77
CA ASN A 415 -11.14 -15.36 -10.06
C ASN A 415 -10.30 -15.88 -8.88
N ASP A 416 -10.85 -15.82 -7.67
CA ASP A 416 -10.34 -16.53 -6.50
C ASP A 416 -11.15 -17.82 -6.28
N TYR A 417 -10.45 -18.96 -6.20
CA TYR A 417 -11.04 -20.29 -6.06
C TYR A 417 -10.85 -20.83 -4.65
N PHE A 418 -11.95 -21.31 -4.07
CA PHE A 418 -12.02 -21.67 -2.67
C PHE A 418 -12.49 -23.12 -2.48
N LEU A 419 -11.75 -23.91 -1.71
CA LEU A 419 -12.12 -25.27 -1.35
C LEU A 419 -13.28 -25.27 -0.36
N ILE A 420 -14.33 -26.01 -0.69
CA ILE A 420 -15.47 -26.26 0.18
C ILE A 420 -15.72 -27.76 0.20
N ARG A 421 -15.72 -28.37 1.39
CA ARG A 421 -16.14 -29.77 1.58
C ARG A 421 -17.51 -29.80 2.25
N THR A 422 -18.42 -30.59 1.70
CA THR A 422 -19.82 -30.69 2.13
C THR A 422 -20.35 -32.10 1.93
N ASP A 423 -21.47 -32.45 2.57
CA ASP A 423 -22.24 -33.63 2.18
C ASP A 423 -22.79 -33.48 0.76
N HIS A 424 -23.05 -34.61 0.08
CA HIS A 424 -23.67 -34.61 -1.23
C HIS A 424 -25.09 -34.03 -1.17
N PHE A 425 -25.45 -33.17 -2.14
CA PHE A 425 -26.78 -32.57 -2.24
C PHE A 425 -27.23 -32.40 -3.70
N THR A 426 -28.52 -32.26 -3.91
CA THR A 426 -29.08 -31.85 -5.21
C THR A 426 -29.04 -30.33 -5.29
N PRO A 427 -28.30 -29.72 -6.25
CA PRO A 427 -28.21 -28.27 -6.38
C PRO A 427 -29.58 -27.63 -6.58
N ALA A 428 -29.91 -26.68 -5.72
CA ALA A 428 -31.17 -25.96 -5.73
C ALA A 428 -31.00 -24.63 -4.97
N GLY A 429 -30.54 -23.60 -5.66
CA GLY A 429 -30.36 -22.25 -5.12
C GLY A 429 -31.65 -21.45 -4.96
N SER A 430 -31.51 -20.19 -4.54
CA SER A 430 -32.63 -19.26 -4.48
C SER A 430 -33.01 -18.66 -5.83
N LEU A 431 -32.11 -18.67 -6.82
CA LEU A 431 -32.42 -18.23 -8.16
C LEU A 431 -33.35 -19.23 -8.87
N THR A 432 -34.34 -18.70 -9.56
CA THR A 432 -35.21 -19.46 -10.44
C THR A 432 -34.46 -19.93 -11.69
N ALA A 433 -35.03 -20.92 -12.40
CA ALA A 433 -34.45 -21.38 -13.67
C ALA A 433 -34.44 -20.30 -14.77
N GLU A 434 -35.24 -19.24 -14.65
CA GLU A 434 -35.21 -18.10 -15.57
C GLU A 434 -34.06 -17.15 -15.24
N GLU A 435 -33.86 -16.85 -13.96
CA GLU A 435 -32.75 -16.03 -13.48
C GLU A 435 -31.40 -16.69 -13.76
N LEU A 436 -31.26 -18.00 -13.47
CA LEU A 436 -30.05 -18.74 -13.81
C LEU A 436 -29.72 -18.69 -15.31
N ARG A 437 -30.73 -18.79 -16.18
CA ARG A 437 -30.52 -18.67 -17.64
C ARG A 437 -30.15 -17.26 -18.06
N ALA A 438 -30.63 -16.23 -17.36
CA ALA A 438 -30.22 -14.85 -17.61
C ALA A 438 -28.72 -14.65 -17.31
N GLU A 439 -28.18 -15.44 -16.39
CA GLU A 439 -26.74 -15.51 -16.08
C GLU A 439 -25.99 -16.58 -16.92
N ASN A 440 -26.65 -17.12 -17.94
CA ASN A 440 -26.16 -18.20 -18.82
C ASN A 440 -25.90 -19.53 -18.12
N VAL A 441 -26.46 -19.80 -16.95
CA VAL A 441 -26.37 -21.11 -16.26
C VAL A 441 -27.51 -22.03 -16.71
N HIS A 442 -27.17 -23.15 -17.34
CA HIS A 442 -28.14 -24.07 -17.95
C HIS A 442 -28.24 -25.45 -17.30
N GLU A 443 -27.17 -25.91 -16.66
CA GLU A 443 -27.12 -27.22 -16.02
C GLU A 443 -26.18 -27.20 -14.82
N MET A 444 -26.45 -28.03 -13.82
CA MET A 444 -25.57 -28.26 -12.67
C MET A 444 -25.40 -29.76 -12.49
N ARG A 445 -24.16 -30.20 -12.26
CA ARG A 445 -23.85 -31.62 -12.17
C ARG A 445 -22.65 -31.88 -11.27
N TRP A 446 -22.73 -32.97 -10.51
CA TRP A 446 -21.58 -33.56 -9.82
C TRP A 446 -20.76 -34.43 -10.79
N TRP A 447 -19.45 -34.24 -10.77
CA TRP A 447 -18.49 -34.93 -11.63
C TRP A 447 -17.44 -35.65 -10.80
N THR A 448 -17.17 -36.90 -11.15
CA THR A 448 -15.95 -37.59 -10.69
C THR A 448 -14.74 -37.10 -11.50
N LEU A 449 -13.54 -37.23 -10.92
CA LEU A 449 -12.29 -36.91 -11.64
C LEU A 449 -12.18 -37.70 -12.97
N ALA A 450 -12.55 -38.97 -12.98
CA ALA A 450 -12.51 -39.81 -14.19
C ALA A 450 -13.46 -39.30 -15.29
N GLU A 451 -14.65 -38.79 -14.93
CA GLU A 451 -15.57 -38.19 -15.89
C GLU A 451 -15.01 -36.88 -16.47
N LEU A 452 -14.38 -36.05 -15.64
CA LEU A 452 -13.72 -34.82 -16.10
C LEU A 452 -12.60 -35.12 -17.10
N GLU A 453 -11.76 -36.11 -16.80
CA GLU A 453 -10.64 -36.51 -17.65
C GLU A 453 -11.09 -37.15 -18.97
N ALA A 454 -12.23 -37.82 -18.98
CA ALA A 454 -12.81 -38.39 -20.19
C ALA A 454 -13.59 -37.36 -21.04
N HIS A 455 -13.97 -36.21 -20.45
CA HIS A 455 -14.78 -35.21 -21.11
C HIS A 455 -14.01 -34.48 -22.22
N GLN A 456 -14.63 -34.32 -23.39
CA GLN A 456 -14.04 -33.63 -24.54
C GLN A 456 -14.44 -32.14 -24.64
N GLY A 457 -15.30 -31.66 -23.72
CA GLY A 457 -15.71 -30.26 -23.67
C GLY A 457 -14.75 -29.38 -22.88
N ARG A 458 -15.13 -28.11 -22.69
CA ARG A 458 -14.29 -27.07 -22.09
C ARG A 458 -14.58 -26.93 -20.59
N PHE A 459 -13.53 -26.62 -19.84
CA PHE A 459 -13.60 -26.27 -18.42
C PHE A 459 -13.06 -24.86 -18.16
N ALA A 460 -13.53 -24.22 -17.10
CA ALA A 460 -12.92 -23.03 -16.51
C ALA A 460 -12.68 -23.28 -15.00
N PRO A 461 -11.41 -23.23 -14.53
CA PRO A 461 -10.18 -23.04 -15.31
C PRO A 461 -9.95 -24.19 -16.31
N ARG A 462 -9.22 -23.91 -17.39
CA ARG A 462 -9.01 -24.87 -18.50
C ARG A 462 -8.40 -26.19 -18.02
N GLU A 463 -7.49 -26.11 -17.06
CA GLU A 463 -6.78 -27.26 -16.50
C GLU A 463 -7.48 -27.86 -15.27
N LEU A 464 -8.77 -27.58 -15.06
CA LEU A 464 -9.52 -28.06 -13.89
C LEU A 464 -9.34 -29.57 -13.59
N PRO A 465 -9.32 -30.51 -14.56
CA PRO A 465 -9.06 -31.92 -14.26
C PRO A 465 -7.68 -32.15 -13.62
N VAL A 466 -6.65 -31.47 -14.11
CA VAL A 466 -5.28 -31.56 -13.58
C VAL A 466 -5.18 -30.93 -12.19
N LEU A 467 -5.82 -29.76 -12.01
CA LEU A 467 -5.86 -29.05 -10.74
C LEU A 467 -6.60 -29.86 -9.66
N LEU A 468 -7.74 -30.46 -10.00
CA LEU A 468 -8.49 -31.32 -9.10
C LEU A 468 -7.68 -32.57 -8.74
N ARG A 469 -7.07 -33.26 -9.72
CA ARG A 469 -6.21 -34.42 -9.44
C ARG A 469 -5.13 -34.07 -8.43
N ARG A 470 -4.40 -32.96 -8.66
CA ARG A 470 -3.36 -32.49 -7.74
C ARG A 470 -3.91 -32.21 -6.34
N LEU A 471 -5.07 -31.55 -6.26
CA LEU A 471 -5.74 -31.25 -5.00
C LEU A 471 -6.09 -32.53 -4.22
N LEU A 472 -6.58 -33.58 -4.90
CA LEU A 472 -6.93 -34.85 -4.27
C LEU A 472 -5.69 -35.66 -3.84
N GLU A 473 -4.63 -35.65 -4.65
CA GLU A 473 -3.40 -36.42 -4.38
C GLU A 473 -2.50 -35.75 -3.32
N SER A 474 -2.34 -34.43 -3.41
CA SER A 474 -1.38 -33.66 -2.60
C SER A 474 -2.03 -32.86 -1.48
N GLY A 475 -3.36 -32.81 -1.44
CA GLY A 475 -4.09 -31.89 -0.59
C GLY A 475 -4.05 -30.45 -1.11
N PRO A 476 -4.71 -29.52 -0.39
CA PRO A 476 -4.78 -28.13 -0.78
C PRO A 476 -3.42 -27.42 -0.54
N PRO A 477 -3.05 -26.43 -1.37
CA PRO A 477 -1.76 -25.79 -1.29
C PRO A 477 -1.63 -24.96 -0.01
N SER A 478 -0.41 -24.78 0.48
CA SER A 478 -0.15 -23.98 1.68
C SER A 478 -0.40 -22.48 1.47
N THR A 479 -0.30 -21.99 0.25
CA THR A 479 -0.64 -20.61 -0.18
C THR A 479 -1.40 -20.71 -1.50
N PRO A 480 -2.28 -19.74 -1.82
CA PRO A 480 -2.97 -19.74 -3.09
C PRO A 480 -1.98 -19.78 -4.25
N VAL A 481 -2.28 -20.61 -5.25
CA VAL A 481 -1.43 -20.79 -6.44
C VAL A 481 -1.92 -19.85 -7.54
N GLN A 482 -1.02 -19.07 -8.12
CA GLN A 482 -1.31 -18.32 -9.33
C GLN A 482 -1.56 -19.31 -10.47
N LEU A 483 -2.73 -19.23 -11.11
CA LEU A 483 -3.02 -19.96 -12.33
C LEU A 483 -2.67 -19.12 -13.55
N ASP A 484 -2.18 -19.81 -14.58
CA ASP A 484 -2.02 -19.23 -15.91
C ASP A 484 -3.35 -19.28 -16.70
N LEU A 485 -3.33 -18.69 -17.90
CA LEU A 485 -4.46 -18.63 -18.85
C LEU A 485 -4.80 -19.99 -19.48
#